data_AF-A0A7W2F8E1-F1
#
_entry.id   AF-A0A7W2F8E1-F1
#
_cell.length_a   1.000
_cell.length_b   1.000
_cell.length_c   1.000
_cell.angle_alpha   90.00
_cell.angle_beta   90.00
_cell.angle_gamma   90.00
#
_symmetry.space_group_name_H-M   'P 1'
#
loop_
_entity.id
_entity.type
_entity.pdbx_description
1 polymer ?
#
loop_
_entity_poly.entity_id
_entity_poly.type
_entity_poly.pdbx_seq_one_letter_code
_entity_poly.pdbx_strand_id
1 'polypeptide(L)'
;MSKLHQLKSWYSFEETAARLSQTLGEVVTDKDVIQLAAEGKLKCGWLLNGAHFARRATAYCAYPRNPRFLIYSEPVYDANGESWGESLAGIYSLPVDWCPSWGWWILTFIGLGGEGGDMCGPLVIDEEGVTWELYDEASKGISDFFHFPKRHEVVFRREDIEAFEETIRDATSSKQTVIPLPDHNSAPATTTAMPQKRQPYTWDKHALRKLWDESLAPGASIKNLSDQYGITRQSIEKSLKKAKEEFGPKKADPFAALGTPSRKK
;
A
#
# COMPACT_ATOMS: atom_id res chain seq x y z
N MET A 1 18.33 24.53 18.74
CA MET A 1 18.17 23.55 17.64
C MET A 1 18.96 24.03 16.44
N SER A 2 19.89 23.22 15.92
CA SER A 2 20.73 23.67 14.81
C SER A 2 19.89 23.82 13.55
N LYS A 3 20.05 24.94 12.83
CA LYS A 3 19.34 25.23 11.56
C LYS A 3 19.64 24.20 10.46
N LEU A 4 20.62 23.32 10.69
CA LEU A 4 21.12 22.33 9.75
C LEU A 4 20.11 21.21 9.48
N HIS A 5 19.30 20.82 10.47
CA HIS A 5 18.25 19.82 10.27
C HIS A 5 17.14 20.28 9.31
N GLN A 6 16.98 21.59 9.12
CA GLN A 6 16.01 22.13 8.15
C GLN A 6 16.52 22.06 6.70
N LEU A 7 17.81 21.80 6.49
CA LEU A 7 18.41 21.69 5.17
C LEU A 7 18.54 20.23 4.69
N LYS A 8 18.40 19.26 5.61
CA LYS A 8 18.56 17.84 5.29
C LYS A 8 17.25 17.29 4.73
N SER A 9 17.32 16.64 3.58
CA SER A 9 16.17 15.95 2.97
C SER A 9 16.03 14.49 3.40
N TRP A 10 17.08 13.92 4.01
CA TRP A 10 17.20 12.48 4.26
C TRP A 10 17.73 12.21 5.66
N TYR A 11 17.17 11.23 6.37
CA TYR A 11 17.51 10.94 7.76
C TYR A 11 17.87 9.47 7.93
N SER A 12 18.86 9.19 8.75
CA SER A 12 19.15 7.85 9.29
C SER A 12 18.13 7.45 10.37
N PHE A 13 18.14 6.19 10.81
CA PHE A 13 17.29 5.74 11.91
C PHE A 13 17.45 6.60 13.18
N GLU A 14 18.68 6.89 13.57
CA GLU A 14 19.01 7.63 14.79
C GLU A 14 18.53 9.10 14.68
N GLU A 15 18.69 9.72 13.52
CA GLU A 15 18.24 11.09 13.29
C GLU A 15 16.71 11.19 13.20
N THR A 16 16.06 10.22 12.57
CA THR A 16 14.60 10.11 12.54
C THR A 16 14.04 9.93 13.95
N ALA A 17 14.64 9.06 14.75
CA ALA A 17 14.25 8.84 16.15
C ALA A 17 14.38 10.11 16.99
N ALA A 18 15.50 10.83 16.84
CA ALA A 18 15.74 12.10 17.54
C ALA A 18 14.70 13.17 17.16
N ARG A 19 14.32 13.22 15.87
CA ARG A 19 13.29 14.15 15.38
C ARG A 19 11.91 13.79 15.92
N LEU A 20 11.49 12.52 15.78
CA LEU A 20 10.19 12.06 16.27
C LEU A 20 10.07 12.26 17.79
N SER A 21 11.16 12.06 18.54
CA SER A 21 11.17 12.33 19.98
C SER A 21 10.82 13.79 20.32
N GLN A 22 11.33 14.75 19.53
CA GLN A 22 11.01 16.16 19.72
C GLN A 22 9.55 16.46 19.37
N THR A 23 9.04 15.87 18.28
CA THR A 23 7.67 16.13 17.81
C THR A 23 6.63 15.50 18.73
N LEU A 24 6.88 14.28 19.23
CA LEU A 24 5.95 13.55 20.09
C LEU A 24 6.03 13.94 21.57
N GLY A 25 7.14 14.53 22.00
CA GLY A 25 7.36 14.86 23.41
C GLY A 25 7.64 13.64 24.29
N GLU A 26 7.97 12.49 23.70
CA GLU A 26 8.39 11.26 24.36
C GLU A 26 9.68 10.72 23.75
N VAL A 27 10.35 9.79 24.42
CA VAL A 27 11.60 9.21 23.90
C VAL A 27 11.25 8.16 22.85
N VAL A 28 11.69 8.39 21.61
CA VAL A 28 11.62 7.45 20.48
C VAL A 28 13.01 6.90 20.23
N THR A 29 13.14 5.58 20.19
CA THR A 29 14.40 4.88 19.89
C THR A 29 14.52 4.54 18.41
N ASP A 30 15.73 4.22 17.96
CA ASP A 30 15.96 3.67 16.61
C ASP A 30 15.15 2.39 16.36
N LYS A 31 14.94 1.55 17.39
CA LYS A 31 14.12 0.34 17.30
C LYS A 31 12.65 0.64 17.03
N ASP A 32 12.12 1.71 17.64
CA ASP A 32 10.74 2.15 17.39
C ASP A 32 10.58 2.61 15.94
N VAL A 33 11.58 3.33 15.40
CA VAL A 33 11.61 3.73 13.98
C VAL A 33 11.69 2.51 13.06
N ILE A 34 12.51 1.52 13.38
CA ILE A 34 12.61 0.25 12.65
C ILE A 34 11.25 -0.47 12.63
N GLN A 35 10.56 -0.53 13.77
CA GLN A 35 9.23 -1.12 13.87
C GLN A 35 8.22 -0.36 13.02
N LEU A 36 8.17 0.98 13.11
CA LEU A 36 7.28 1.82 12.30
C LEU A 36 7.52 1.65 10.80
N ALA A 37 8.79 1.52 10.39
CA ALA A 37 9.15 1.26 9.00
C ALA A 37 8.71 -0.13 8.53
N ALA A 38 8.95 -1.16 9.35
CA ALA A 38 8.55 -2.53 9.05
C ALA A 38 7.03 -2.71 8.96
N GLU A 39 6.26 -1.92 9.72
CA GLU A 39 4.80 -1.90 9.70
C GLU A 39 4.20 -1.03 8.58
N GLY A 40 5.02 -0.41 7.74
CA GLY A 40 4.57 0.52 6.69
C GLY A 40 3.97 1.82 7.22
N LYS A 41 4.13 2.12 8.52
CA LYS A 41 3.63 3.37 9.13
C LYS A 41 4.50 4.56 8.79
N LEU A 42 5.80 4.31 8.65
CA LEU A 42 6.78 5.30 8.25
C LEU A 42 7.49 4.82 6.99
N LYS A 43 7.32 5.54 5.88
CA LYS A 43 7.97 5.18 4.62
C LYS A 43 9.48 5.31 4.75
N CYS A 44 10.19 4.35 4.15
CA CYS A 44 11.65 4.33 4.09
C CYS A 44 12.10 4.04 2.67
N GLY A 45 13.35 4.38 2.38
CA GLY A 45 13.99 4.12 1.11
C GLY A 45 15.37 3.49 1.27
N TRP A 46 15.88 2.94 0.18
CA TRP A 46 17.24 2.44 0.05
C TRP A 46 18.07 3.40 -0.78
N LEU A 47 19.17 3.88 -0.20
CA LEU A 47 20.24 4.57 -0.89
C LEU A 47 21.12 3.58 -1.67
N LEU A 48 20.87 3.47 -2.98
CA LEU A 48 21.66 2.69 -3.92
C LEU A 48 22.84 3.50 -4.47
N ASN A 49 23.98 2.85 -4.63
CA ASN A 49 25.25 3.45 -5.06
C ASN A 49 25.64 3.13 -6.52
N GLY A 50 24.75 2.53 -7.32
CA GLY A 50 25.05 2.07 -8.67
C GLY A 50 25.63 0.66 -8.77
N ALA A 51 25.77 -0.08 -7.66
CA ALA A 51 26.25 -1.46 -7.70
C ALA A 51 25.15 -2.50 -7.95
N HIS A 52 23.88 -2.08 -7.90
CA HIS A 52 22.73 -2.97 -8.06
C HIS A 52 22.07 -2.74 -9.42
N PHE A 53 21.72 -3.83 -10.09
CA PHE A 53 21.00 -3.80 -11.36
C PHE A 53 19.52 -4.03 -11.12
N ALA A 54 18.70 -3.47 -12.01
CA ALA A 54 17.27 -3.61 -11.94
C ALA A 54 16.60 -3.66 -13.30
N ARG A 55 15.38 -4.20 -13.34
CA ARG A 55 14.48 -4.16 -14.49
C ARG A 55 13.17 -3.50 -14.08
N ARG A 56 12.51 -2.84 -15.02
CA ARG A 56 11.17 -2.31 -14.80
C ARG A 56 10.18 -3.46 -14.56
N ALA A 57 9.37 -3.33 -13.52
CA ALA A 57 8.33 -4.28 -13.16
C ALA A 57 6.96 -3.62 -13.38
N THR A 58 6.08 -4.25 -14.17
CA THR A 58 4.76 -3.70 -14.51
C THR A 58 3.60 -4.44 -13.86
N ALA A 59 3.81 -5.64 -13.32
CA ALA A 59 2.80 -6.32 -12.53
C ALA A 59 3.38 -6.96 -11.27
N TYR A 60 2.68 -6.74 -10.15
CA TYR A 60 2.98 -7.35 -8.87
C TYR A 60 1.70 -7.91 -8.25
N CYS A 61 1.77 -9.14 -7.72
CA CYS A 61 0.68 -9.75 -6.96
C CYS A 61 1.10 -9.82 -5.48
N ALA A 62 0.39 -9.09 -4.63
CA ALA A 62 0.67 -9.04 -3.20
C ALA A 62 0.37 -10.38 -2.52
N TYR A 63 1.34 -10.84 -1.73
CA TYR A 63 1.15 -11.82 -0.66
C TYR A 63 0.17 -11.25 0.40
N PRO A 64 -0.66 -12.04 1.13
CA PRO A 64 -0.75 -13.49 1.22
C PRO A 64 -2.17 -13.98 0.83
N ARG A 65 -2.40 -14.63 -0.32
CA ARG A 65 -3.59 -15.50 -0.53
C ARG A 65 -3.74 -16.20 -1.88
N ASN A 66 -2.85 -16.01 -2.87
CA ASN A 66 -3.02 -16.66 -4.17
C ASN A 66 -1.79 -17.53 -4.48
N PRO A 67 -1.95 -18.84 -4.81
CA PRO A 67 -0.83 -19.76 -5.11
C PRO A 67 -0.08 -19.47 -6.41
N ARG A 68 -0.22 -18.27 -6.99
CA ARG A 68 0.47 -17.89 -8.23
C ARG A 68 1.05 -16.50 -8.08
N PHE A 69 2.34 -16.47 -7.80
CA PHE A 69 3.19 -15.30 -8.00
C PHE A 69 3.26 -15.05 -9.51
N LEU A 70 2.81 -13.88 -9.96
CA LEU A 70 3.09 -13.41 -11.31
C LEU A 70 3.70 -12.02 -11.17
N ILE A 71 5.02 -12.00 -11.00
CA ILE A 71 5.83 -10.83 -11.29
C ILE A 71 6.03 -10.84 -12.80
N TYR A 72 5.61 -9.76 -13.45
CA TYR A 72 5.99 -9.50 -14.83
C TYR A 72 7.01 -8.38 -14.81
N SER A 73 8.29 -8.74 -14.87
CA SER A 73 9.36 -7.81 -15.21
C SER A 73 9.51 -7.77 -16.73
N GLU A 74 9.57 -6.56 -17.27
CA GLU A 74 9.84 -6.37 -18.68
C GLU A 74 11.35 -6.57 -18.88
N PRO A 75 11.77 -7.53 -19.73
CA PRO A 75 13.18 -7.66 -20.04
C PRO A 75 13.64 -6.39 -20.76
N VAL A 76 14.63 -5.71 -20.18
CA VAL A 76 15.35 -4.63 -20.85
C VAL A 76 16.46 -5.27 -21.67
N TYR A 77 16.57 -4.88 -22.94
CA TYR A 77 17.58 -5.38 -23.87
C TYR A 77 18.55 -4.25 -24.25
N ASP A 78 19.84 -4.55 -24.31
CA ASP A 78 20.84 -3.62 -24.82
C ASP A 78 20.80 -3.52 -26.35
N ALA A 79 21.69 -2.70 -26.93
CA ALA A 79 21.81 -2.54 -28.38
C ALA A 79 22.19 -3.84 -29.13
N ASN A 80 22.72 -4.85 -28.42
CA ASN A 80 23.08 -6.15 -28.97
C ASN A 80 21.94 -7.19 -28.82
N GLY A 81 20.82 -6.82 -28.20
CA GLY A 81 19.71 -7.73 -27.92
C GLY A 81 19.95 -8.64 -26.72
N GLU A 82 20.97 -8.37 -25.90
CA GLU A 82 21.20 -9.08 -24.65
C GLU A 82 20.32 -8.48 -23.54
N SER A 83 19.70 -9.32 -22.71
CA SER A 83 18.87 -8.82 -21.61
C SER A 83 19.76 -8.33 -20.47
N TRP A 84 19.80 -7.01 -20.27
CA TRP A 84 20.60 -6.35 -19.24
C TRP A 84 19.71 -5.55 -18.29
N GLY A 85 20.26 -5.20 -17.13
CA GLY A 85 19.59 -4.31 -16.18
C GLY A 85 20.05 -2.89 -16.31
N GLU A 86 19.27 -2.00 -15.74
CA GLU A 86 19.73 -0.65 -15.46
C GLU A 86 20.42 -0.65 -14.10
N SER A 87 21.65 -0.12 -14.05
CA SER A 87 22.33 0.16 -12.79
C SER A 87 21.58 1.29 -12.08
N LEU A 88 21.07 1.03 -10.89
CA LEU A 88 20.32 2.01 -10.12
C LEU A 88 21.21 2.73 -9.12
N ALA A 89 21.16 4.06 -9.13
CA ALA A 89 21.86 4.93 -8.19
C ALA A 89 20.92 6.05 -7.73
N GLY A 90 20.92 6.33 -6.43
CA GLY A 90 19.96 7.27 -5.82
C GLY A 90 19.14 6.60 -4.74
N ILE A 91 18.01 7.22 -4.38
CA ILE A 91 17.18 6.76 -3.28
C ILE A 91 15.84 6.26 -3.80
N TYR A 92 15.56 5.00 -3.54
CA TYR A 92 14.35 4.34 -4.00
C TYR A 92 13.49 3.96 -2.81
N SER A 93 12.19 4.23 -2.89
CA SER A 93 11.23 3.87 -1.87
C SER A 93 11.09 2.35 -1.74
N LEU A 94 11.02 1.87 -0.50
CA LEU A 94 10.73 0.47 -0.19
C LEU A 94 9.20 0.31 -0.06
N PRO A 95 8.52 -0.41 -0.97
CA PRO A 95 7.08 -0.57 -0.95
C PRO A 95 6.65 -1.64 0.06
N VAL A 96 6.88 -1.40 1.35
CA VAL A 96 6.59 -2.35 2.45
C VAL A 96 5.13 -2.83 2.42
N ASP A 97 4.20 -1.94 2.09
CA ASP A 97 2.77 -2.26 1.99
C ASP A 97 2.43 -3.26 0.89
N TRP A 98 3.25 -3.29 -0.17
CA TRP A 98 3.02 -4.16 -1.33
C TRP A 98 3.88 -5.41 -1.20
N CYS A 99 5.10 -5.26 -0.71
CA CYS A 99 6.11 -6.30 -0.60
C CYS A 99 6.46 -6.51 0.89
N PRO A 100 5.66 -7.31 1.65
CA PRO A 100 5.87 -7.53 3.08
C PRO A 100 7.24 -8.13 3.44
N SER A 101 7.94 -8.73 2.47
CA SER A 101 9.31 -9.21 2.67
C SER A 101 10.26 -8.07 3.05
N TRP A 102 10.00 -6.82 2.62
CA TRP A 102 10.75 -5.65 3.10
C TRP A 102 10.53 -5.42 4.58
N GLY A 103 9.28 -5.47 5.05
CA GLY A 103 8.97 -5.32 6.47
C GLY A 103 9.66 -6.40 7.30
N TRP A 104 9.57 -7.66 6.86
CA TRP A 104 10.25 -8.79 7.51
C TRP A 104 11.78 -8.63 7.54
N TRP A 105 12.36 -8.17 6.45
CA TRP A 105 13.79 -7.92 6.36
C TRP A 105 14.22 -6.74 7.25
N ILE A 106 13.49 -5.62 7.28
CA ILE A 106 13.79 -4.46 8.15
C ILE A 106 13.85 -4.90 9.62
N LEU A 107 12.96 -5.79 10.07
CA LEU A 107 12.95 -6.33 11.43
C LEU A 107 14.22 -7.13 11.80
N THR A 108 15.00 -7.61 10.83
CA THR A 108 16.28 -8.28 11.09
C THR A 108 17.27 -7.37 11.84
N PHE A 109 17.18 -6.05 11.65
CA PHE A 109 18.05 -5.08 12.32
C PHE A 109 17.89 -5.01 13.83
N ILE A 110 16.77 -5.51 14.35
CA ILE A 110 16.47 -5.60 15.79
C ILE A 110 16.31 -7.04 16.27
N GLY A 111 16.71 -8.02 15.46
CA GLY A 111 16.61 -9.44 15.79
C GLY A 111 15.19 -10.00 15.79
N LEU A 112 14.24 -9.31 15.16
CA LEU A 112 12.84 -9.75 15.02
C LEU A 112 12.51 -10.27 13.60
N GLY A 113 13.51 -10.45 12.74
CA GLY A 113 13.38 -10.98 11.36
C GLY A 113 14.26 -12.22 11.09
N GLY A 114 14.29 -12.70 9.83
CA GLY A 114 14.99 -13.93 9.35
C GLY A 114 14.01 -15.11 9.11
N GLU A 115 14.22 -16.12 8.26
CA GLU A 115 15.39 -16.66 7.52
C GLU A 115 15.25 -16.66 5.97
N GLY A 116 14.24 -16.01 5.39
CA GLY A 116 14.07 -16.04 3.94
C GLY A 116 13.43 -14.76 3.42
N GLY A 117 14.15 -14.03 2.57
CA GLY A 117 13.48 -13.19 1.59
C GLY A 117 12.67 -14.11 0.67
N ASP A 118 11.39 -13.81 0.50
CA ASP A 118 10.55 -14.53 -0.46
C ASP A 118 11.24 -14.54 -1.84
N MET A 119 11.05 -15.58 -2.65
CA MET A 119 11.75 -15.78 -3.94
C MET A 119 11.42 -14.71 -5.02
N CYS A 120 10.65 -13.70 -4.64
CA CYS A 120 10.33 -12.53 -5.44
C CYS A 120 11.49 -11.53 -5.31
N GLY A 121 12.07 -11.09 -6.43
CA GLY A 121 13.14 -10.09 -6.42
C GLY A 121 12.71 -8.84 -5.61
N PRO A 122 13.62 -8.24 -4.83
CA PRO A 122 13.29 -7.06 -4.04
C PRO A 122 12.85 -5.93 -4.94
N LEU A 123 11.67 -5.40 -4.67
CA LEU A 123 11.09 -4.31 -5.45
C LEU A 123 11.43 -2.97 -4.83
N VAL A 124 11.76 -1.99 -5.64
CA VAL A 124 11.91 -0.60 -5.20
C VAL A 124 11.16 0.33 -6.14
N ILE A 125 10.83 1.53 -5.68
CA ILE A 125 10.08 2.53 -6.46
C ILE A 125 10.92 3.80 -6.56
N ASP A 126 11.09 4.34 -7.77
CA ASP A 126 11.78 5.62 -7.96
C ASP A 126 10.89 6.85 -7.67
N GLU A 127 11.40 8.05 -7.91
CA GLU A 127 10.70 9.31 -7.65
C GLU A 127 9.50 9.51 -8.60
N GLU A 128 9.57 8.94 -9.80
CA GLU A 128 8.53 8.96 -10.82
C GLU A 128 7.43 7.90 -10.58
N GLY A 129 7.60 7.04 -9.57
CA GLY A 129 6.66 5.97 -9.25
C GLY A 129 6.83 4.71 -10.09
N VAL A 130 7.92 4.60 -10.87
CA VAL A 130 8.26 3.39 -11.62
C VAL A 130 8.75 2.34 -10.65
N THR A 131 8.23 1.12 -10.81
CA THR A 131 8.63 -0.03 -10.00
C THR A 131 9.79 -0.77 -10.66
N TRP A 132 10.78 -1.13 -9.87
CA TRP A 132 12.01 -1.79 -10.27
C TRP A 132 12.18 -3.09 -9.49
N GLU A 133 12.43 -4.19 -10.20
CA GLU A 133 12.87 -5.46 -9.62
C GLU A 133 14.39 -5.49 -9.62
N LEU A 134 14.99 -5.56 -8.43
CA LEU A 134 16.43 -5.61 -8.26
C LEU A 134 16.97 -7.03 -8.43
N TYR A 135 18.17 -7.15 -8.99
CA TYR A 135 18.92 -8.42 -9.07
C TYR A 135 20.43 -8.18 -9.02
N ASP A 136 21.18 -9.24 -8.70
CA ASP A 136 22.64 -9.19 -8.60
C ASP A 136 23.28 -9.49 -9.97
N GLU A 137 24.29 -8.70 -10.36
CA GLU A 137 25.01 -8.79 -11.64
C GLU A 137 25.69 -10.16 -11.83
N ALA A 138 26.04 -10.81 -10.71
CA ALA A 138 26.87 -12.01 -10.68
C ALA A 138 26.15 -13.31 -11.12
N SER A 139 24.82 -13.31 -11.24
CA SER A 139 24.05 -14.54 -11.47
C SER A 139 23.98 -14.98 -12.95
N LYS A 140 25.13 -15.10 -13.62
CA LYS A 140 25.26 -15.86 -14.89
C LYS A 140 25.13 -17.39 -14.71
N GLY A 141 24.55 -17.87 -13.60
CA GLY A 141 24.31 -19.31 -13.41
C GLY A 141 24.28 -19.87 -11.98
N ILE A 142 24.41 -19.07 -10.92
CA ILE A 142 24.32 -19.56 -9.54
C ILE A 142 23.37 -18.66 -8.73
N SER A 143 22.58 -19.33 -7.90
CA SER A 143 21.53 -18.83 -7.00
C SER A 143 22.08 -17.98 -5.85
N ASP A 144 22.80 -16.90 -6.14
CA ASP A 144 23.17 -15.96 -5.11
C ASP A 144 21.92 -15.20 -4.68
N PHE A 145 21.59 -15.34 -3.39
CA PHE A 145 20.51 -14.60 -2.76
C PHE A 145 20.79 -13.11 -2.94
N PHE A 146 19.76 -12.36 -3.35
CA PHE A 146 19.90 -10.92 -3.50
C PHE A 146 20.36 -10.30 -2.16
N HIS A 147 21.43 -9.50 -2.22
CA HIS A 147 21.95 -8.80 -1.05
C HIS A 147 21.01 -7.66 -0.67
N PHE A 148 20.24 -7.86 0.38
CA PHE A 148 19.45 -6.79 0.99
C PHE A 148 20.35 -5.64 1.48
N PRO A 149 19.81 -4.40 1.63
CA PRO A 149 20.58 -3.24 2.08
C PRO A 149 21.32 -3.51 3.38
N LYS A 150 22.37 -2.74 3.64
CA LYS A 150 22.88 -2.63 5.01
C LYS A 150 22.04 -1.61 5.78
N ARG A 151 22.03 -1.71 7.11
CA ARG A 151 21.28 -0.79 7.99
C ARG A 151 21.54 0.69 7.70
N HIS A 152 22.78 1.06 7.38
CA HIS A 152 23.16 2.46 7.12
C HIS A 152 22.77 2.95 5.72
N GLU A 153 22.27 2.08 4.85
CA GLU A 153 21.79 2.42 3.51
C GLU A 153 20.28 2.69 3.51
N VAL A 154 19.58 2.38 4.60
CA VAL A 154 18.16 2.72 4.77
C VAL A 154 18.03 4.15 5.27
N VAL A 155 17.21 4.92 4.56
CA VAL A 155 17.02 6.35 4.79
C VAL A 155 15.54 6.71 4.80
N PHE A 156 15.22 7.82 5.46
CA PHE A 156 13.86 8.37 5.57
C PHE A 156 13.80 9.74 4.93
N ARG A 157 12.79 9.97 4.08
CA ARG A 157 12.58 11.29 3.48
C ARG A 157 12.02 12.24 4.53
N ARG A 158 12.43 13.49 4.45
CA ARG A 158 11.86 14.57 5.26
C ARG A 158 10.34 14.63 5.13
N GLU A 159 9.85 14.62 3.90
CA GLU A 159 8.42 14.71 3.57
C GLU A 159 7.61 13.55 4.16
N ASP A 160 8.17 12.35 4.17
CA ASP A 160 7.51 11.17 4.73
C ASP A 160 7.44 11.24 6.27
N ILE A 161 8.48 11.76 6.92
CA ILE A 161 8.46 12.01 8.36
C ILE A 161 7.42 13.10 8.68
N GLU A 162 7.38 14.20 7.93
CA GLU A 162 6.41 15.29 8.12
C GLU A 162 4.97 14.80 7.93
N ALA A 163 4.72 13.99 6.90
CA ALA A 163 3.42 13.37 6.68
C ALA A 163 3.01 12.48 7.87
N PHE A 164 3.93 11.66 8.39
CA PHE A 164 3.67 10.83 9.56
C PHE A 164 3.36 11.68 10.81
N GLU A 165 4.15 12.72 11.07
CA GLU A 165 3.94 13.66 12.17
C GLU A 165 2.55 14.33 12.10
N GLU A 166 2.09 14.68 10.90
CA GLU A 166 0.77 15.25 10.66
C GLU A 166 -0.35 14.25 10.97
N THR A 167 -0.21 12.98 10.57
CA THR A 167 -1.21 11.94 10.90
C THR A 167 -1.42 11.76 12.40
N ILE A 168 -0.36 11.89 13.20
CA ILE A 168 -0.43 11.80 14.66
C ILE A 168 -1.11 13.03 15.26
N ARG A 169 -0.85 14.21 14.71
CA ARG A 169 -1.50 15.46 15.13
C ARG A 169 -3.00 15.38 14.92
N ASP A 170 -3.42 14.93 13.75
CA ASP A 170 -4.83 14.77 13.38
C ASP A 170 -5.54 13.73 14.27
N ALA A 171 -4.87 12.62 14.56
CA ALA A 171 -5.39 11.59 15.46
C ALA A 171 -5.58 12.10 16.89
N THR A 172 -4.70 13.01 17.34
CA THR A 172 -4.76 13.63 18.67
C THR A 172 -5.88 14.66 18.74
N SER A 173 -6.02 15.51 17.72
CA SER A 173 -7.10 16.51 17.63
C SER A 173 -8.48 15.87 17.57
N SER A 174 -8.63 14.74 16.86
CA SER A 174 -9.91 14.04 16.76
C SER A 174 -10.43 13.52 18.11
N LYS A 175 -9.52 13.09 19.01
CA LYS A 175 -9.89 12.58 20.35
C LYS A 175 -10.36 13.68 21.31
N GLN A 176 -10.08 14.95 21.01
CA GLN A 176 -10.48 16.10 21.83
C GLN A 176 -11.87 16.66 21.49
N THR A 177 -12.60 16.04 20.56
CA THR A 177 -14.04 16.29 20.41
C THR A 177 -14.75 15.67 21.60
N VAL A 178 -14.66 16.35 22.75
CA VAL A 178 -15.50 16.08 23.92
C VAL A 178 -16.92 16.24 23.42
N ILE A 179 -17.61 15.12 23.19
CA ILE A 179 -19.06 15.13 23.07
C ILE A 179 -19.52 15.77 24.37
N PRO A 180 -20.12 16.98 24.35
CA PRO A 180 -20.62 17.57 25.57
C PRO A 180 -21.54 16.54 26.20
N LEU A 181 -21.25 16.18 27.45
CA LEU A 181 -22.14 15.29 28.20
C LEU A 181 -23.54 15.89 28.07
N PRO A 182 -24.54 15.12 27.60
CA PRO A 182 -25.89 15.63 27.52
C PRO A 182 -26.30 16.08 28.92
N ASP A 183 -26.68 17.36 29.05
CA ASP A 183 -27.22 17.90 30.29
C ASP A 183 -28.42 17.05 30.70
N HIS A 184 -28.25 16.23 31.74
CA HIS A 184 -29.25 15.31 32.26
C HIS A 184 -30.50 16.00 32.84
N ASN A 185 -30.59 17.33 32.78
CA ASN A 185 -31.74 18.10 33.24
C ASN A 185 -32.75 18.49 32.13
N SER A 186 -32.54 18.05 30.89
CA SER A 186 -33.57 18.20 29.86
C SER A 186 -34.45 16.95 29.84
N ALA A 187 -35.70 17.08 30.33
CA ALA A 187 -36.71 16.03 30.24
C ALA A 187 -36.83 15.50 28.80
N PRO A 188 -37.05 14.19 28.60
CA PRO A 188 -37.14 13.60 27.27
C PRO A 188 -38.39 14.16 26.57
N ALA A 189 -38.18 15.14 25.70
CA ALA A 189 -39.17 15.50 24.70
C ALA A 189 -39.28 14.30 23.76
N THR A 190 -40.32 13.49 23.95
CA THR A 190 -40.77 12.45 23.03
C THR A 190 -41.11 13.13 21.70
N THR A 191 -40.06 13.37 20.92
CA THR A 191 -40.19 13.93 19.59
C THR A 191 -40.47 12.74 18.71
N THR A 192 -41.76 12.51 18.48
CA THR A 192 -42.26 11.61 17.44
C THR A 192 -41.76 12.16 16.11
N ALA A 193 -40.50 11.85 15.76
CA ALA A 193 -39.89 12.29 14.53
C ALA A 193 -40.68 11.66 13.39
N MET A 194 -41.43 12.48 12.67
CA MET A 194 -42.09 12.07 11.44
C MET A 194 -41.03 11.39 10.55
N PRO A 195 -41.34 10.24 9.92
CA PRO A 195 -40.40 9.54 9.06
C PRO A 195 -39.96 10.51 7.97
N GLN A 196 -38.72 10.99 8.08
CA GLN A 196 -38.10 11.80 7.04
C GLN A 196 -38.14 10.95 5.77
N LYS A 197 -38.78 11.47 4.71
CA LYS A 197 -38.77 10.86 3.38
C LYS A 197 -37.30 10.67 3.00
N ARG A 198 -36.80 9.44 3.11
CA ARG A 198 -35.44 9.10 2.72
C ARG A 198 -35.31 9.45 1.23
N GLN A 199 -34.39 10.36 0.93
CA GLN A 199 -34.06 10.71 -0.44
C GLN A 199 -33.67 9.41 -1.17
N PRO A 200 -34.15 9.17 -2.41
CA PRO A 200 -33.80 7.98 -3.16
C PRO A 200 -32.30 7.93 -3.36
N TYR A 201 -31.66 6.90 -2.81
CA TYR A 201 -30.22 6.69 -2.95
C TYR A 201 -29.89 6.41 -4.41
N THR A 202 -29.12 7.31 -5.05
CA THR A 202 -28.67 7.15 -6.43
C THR A 202 -27.32 6.47 -6.45
N TRP A 203 -27.23 5.34 -7.17
CA TRP A 203 -26.00 4.58 -7.32
C TRP A 203 -25.23 5.09 -8.54
N ASP A 204 -24.32 6.03 -8.34
CA ASP A 204 -23.35 6.42 -9.36
C ASP A 204 -22.33 5.29 -9.62
N LYS A 205 -21.50 5.46 -10.65
CA LYS A 205 -20.52 4.43 -11.05
C LYS A 205 -19.50 4.15 -9.94
N HIS A 206 -19.12 5.17 -9.16
CA HIS A 206 -18.15 5.05 -8.08
C HIS A 206 -18.76 4.30 -6.87
N ALA A 207 -19.99 4.61 -6.51
CA ALA A 207 -20.75 3.94 -5.46
C ALA A 207 -21.03 2.47 -5.82
N LEU A 208 -21.33 2.17 -7.09
CA LEU A 208 -21.45 0.78 -7.56
C LEU A 208 -20.13 0.03 -7.46
N ARG A 209 -19.00 0.67 -7.78
CA ARG A 209 -17.69 0.04 -7.64
C ARG A 209 -17.36 -0.25 -6.18
N LYS A 210 -17.56 0.73 -5.30
CA LYS A 210 -17.36 0.57 -3.85
C LYS A 210 -18.24 -0.54 -3.27
N LEU A 211 -19.52 -0.59 -3.63
CA LEU A 211 -20.45 -1.64 -3.21
C LEU A 211 -19.98 -3.03 -3.67
N TRP A 212 -19.44 -3.13 -4.88
CA TRP A 212 -18.88 -4.38 -5.40
C TRP A 212 -17.66 -4.83 -4.60
N ASP A 213 -16.71 -3.94 -4.36
CA ASP A 213 -15.48 -4.26 -3.62
C ASP A 213 -15.79 -4.65 -2.16
N GLU A 214 -16.73 -3.96 -1.50
CA GLU A 214 -17.21 -4.32 -0.16
C GLU A 214 -17.94 -5.67 -0.13
N SER A 215 -18.63 -6.05 -1.21
CA SER A 215 -19.31 -7.35 -1.29
C SER A 215 -18.37 -8.55 -1.42
N LEU A 216 -17.11 -8.31 -1.82
CA LEU A 216 -16.07 -9.33 -1.91
C LEU A 216 -15.30 -9.52 -0.59
N ALA A 217 -15.50 -8.63 0.39
CA ALA A 217 -14.85 -8.72 1.69
C ALA A 217 -15.33 -9.96 2.48
N PRO A 218 -14.44 -10.63 3.24
CA PRO A 218 -14.82 -11.79 4.05
C PRO A 218 -15.86 -11.40 5.11
N GLY A 219 -16.97 -12.15 5.17
CA GLY A 219 -18.08 -11.86 6.10
C GLY A 219 -19.07 -10.81 5.59
N ALA A 220 -18.88 -10.28 4.38
CA ALA A 220 -19.89 -9.45 3.74
C ALA A 220 -21.16 -10.28 3.47
N SER A 221 -22.31 -9.77 3.94
CA SER A 221 -23.62 -10.34 3.66
C SER A 221 -24.56 -9.25 3.16
N ILE A 222 -25.56 -9.62 2.36
CA ILE A 222 -26.57 -8.68 1.84
C ILE A 222 -27.28 -7.96 3.00
N LYS A 223 -27.46 -8.64 4.14
CA LYS A 223 -28.02 -8.05 5.36
C LYS A 223 -27.11 -6.95 5.92
N ASN A 224 -25.82 -7.23 6.08
CA ASN A 224 -24.88 -6.24 6.63
C ASN A 224 -24.78 -5.01 5.71
N LEU A 225 -24.74 -5.22 4.39
CA LEU A 225 -24.73 -4.14 3.41
C LEU A 225 -26.06 -3.35 3.42
N SER A 226 -27.22 -4.02 3.56
CA SER A 226 -28.50 -3.31 3.64
C SER A 226 -28.58 -2.41 4.87
N ASP A 227 -28.08 -2.91 6.00
CA ASP A 227 -28.10 -2.19 7.28
C ASP A 227 -27.11 -1.00 7.22
N GLN A 228 -25.92 -1.19 6.65
CA GLN A 228 -24.89 -0.16 6.48
C GLN A 228 -25.34 1.00 5.59
N TYR A 229 -25.96 0.71 4.43
CA TYR A 229 -26.40 1.74 3.48
C TYR A 229 -27.81 2.26 3.76
N GLY A 230 -28.52 1.69 4.74
CA GLY A 230 -29.88 2.12 5.09
C GLY A 230 -30.91 1.91 3.98
N ILE A 231 -30.68 0.95 3.09
CA ILE A 231 -31.58 0.61 1.97
C ILE A 231 -32.06 -0.84 2.06
N THR A 232 -33.10 -1.18 1.29
CA THR A 232 -33.67 -2.53 1.35
C THR A 232 -32.74 -3.58 0.74
N ARG A 233 -32.81 -4.83 1.23
CA ARG A 233 -32.03 -5.96 0.71
C ARG A 233 -32.23 -6.17 -0.80
N GLN A 234 -33.46 -6.04 -1.29
CA GLN A 234 -33.79 -6.13 -2.71
C GLN A 234 -33.09 -5.05 -3.56
N SER A 235 -32.94 -3.84 -3.02
CA SER A 235 -32.21 -2.76 -3.69
C SER A 235 -30.71 -3.05 -3.73
N ILE A 236 -30.13 -3.58 -2.65
CA ILE A 236 -28.72 -4.01 -2.62
C ILE A 236 -28.48 -5.12 -3.64
N GLU A 237 -29.33 -6.14 -3.70
CA GLU A 237 -29.22 -7.24 -4.67
C GLU A 237 -29.24 -6.74 -6.12
N LYS A 238 -30.17 -5.81 -6.43
CA LYS A 238 -30.26 -5.21 -7.77
C LYS A 238 -29.01 -4.40 -8.13
N SER A 239 -28.49 -3.61 -7.19
CA SER A 239 -27.27 -2.83 -7.37
C SER A 239 -26.04 -3.73 -7.52
N LEU A 240 -25.93 -4.80 -6.73
CA LEU A 240 -24.84 -5.78 -6.86
C LEU A 240 -24.88 -6.54 -8.18
N LYS A 241 -26.08 -6.87 -8.70
CA LYS A 241 -26.20 -7.47 -10.03
C LYS A 241 -25.67 -6.53 -11.12
N LYS A 242 -26.05 -5.25 -11.06
CA LYS A 242 -25.57 -4.22 -11.99
C LYS A 242 -24.05 -4.04 -11.87
N ALA A 243 -23.54 -3.96 -10.64
CA ALA A 243 -22.11 -3.83 -10.38
C ALA A 243 -21.32 -5.06 -10.86
N LYS A 244 -21.87 -6.27 -10.74
CA LYS A 244 -21.27 -7.50 -11.28
C LYS A 244 -21.22 -7.51 -12.80
N GLU A 245 -22.25 -7.01 -13.48
CA GLU A 245 -22.26 -6.89 -14.94
C GLU A 245 -21.20 -5.87 -15.43
N GLU A 246 -20.96 -4.81 -14.66
CA GLU A 246 -20.03 -3.73 -15.02
C GLU A 246 -18.58 -4.02 -14.63
N PHE A 247 -18.35 -4.59 -13.44
CA PHE A 247 -17.02 -4.75 -12.83
C PHE A 247 -16.63 -6.20 -12.55
N GLY A 248 -17.57 -7.14 -12.65
CA GLY A 248 -17.29 -8.55 -12.46
C GLY A 248 -16.39 -9.10 -13.57
N PRO A 249 -15.70 -10.22 -13.31
CA PRO A 249 -14.90 -10.89 -14.33
C PRO A 249 -15.82 -11.26 -15.50
N LYS A 250 -15.56 -10.66 -16.67
CA LYS A 250 -16.23 -11.06 -17.90
C LYS A 250 -15.87 -12.52 -18.13
N LYS A 251 -16.87 -13.39 -18.16
CA LYS A 251 -16.65 -14.79 -18.56
C LYS A 251 -15.96 -14.74 -19.92
N ALA A 252 -14.76 -15.29 -20.01
CA ALA A 252 -14.10 -15.47 -21.29
C ALA A 252 -15.10 -16.24 -22.18
N ASP A 253 -15.46 -15.66 -23.32
CA ASP A 253 -16.27 -16.37 -24.28
C ASP A 253 -15.50 -17.64 -24.67
N PRO A 254 -16.03 -18.84 -24.39
CA PRO A 254 -15.33 -20.08 -24.69
C PRO A 254 -15.01 -20.24 -26.19
N PHE A 255 -15.64 -19.43 -27.04
CA PHE A 255 -15.42 -19.39 -28.48
C PHE A 255 -14.60 -18.17 -28.95
N ALA A 256 -14.19 -17.25 -28.07
CA ALA A 256 -13.31 -16.13 -28.46
C ALA A 256 -11.99 -16.62 -29.07
N ALA A 257 -11.52 -17.81 -28.66
CA ALA A 257 -10.33 -18.45 -29.21
C ALA A 257 -10.53 -19.03 -30.63
N LEU A 258 -11.77 -19.27 -31.07
CA LEU A 258 -12.04 -19.84 -32.39
C LEU A 258 -11.96 -18.83 -33.53
N GLY A 259 -11.73 -17.54 -33.22
CA GLY A 259 -11.69 -16.46 -34.21
C GLY A 259 -13.08 -16.21 -34.80
N THR A 260 -13.51 -14.95 -34.81
CA THR A 260 -14.71 -14.61 -35.59
C THR A 260 -14.39 -14.85 -37.06
N PRO A 261 -15.14 -15.71 -37.79
CA PRO A 261 -14.87 -15.94 -39.20
C PRO A 261 -15.00 -14.61 -39.93
N SER A 262 -13.88 -14.11 -40.43
CA SER A 262 -13.82 -12.88 -41.23
C SER A 262 -14.73 -13.05 -42.44
N ARG A 263 -15.92 -12.47 -42.38
CA ARG A 263 -16.86 -12.42 -43.50
C ARG A 263 -16.27 -11.48 -44.55
N LYS A 264 -15.49 -12.03 -45.48
CA LYS A 264 -15.03 -11.29 -46.67
C LYS A 264 -16.27 -10.80 -47.42
N LYS A 265 -16.39 -9.48 -47.56
CA LYS A 265 -17.29 -8.82 -48.50
C LYS A 265 -16.65 -8.81 -49.88
#